data_AF-A0A7T1F992-F1
#
_entry.id   AF-A0A7T1F992-F1
#
_cell.length_a   1.000
_cell.length_b   1.000
_cell.length_c   1.000
_cell.angle_alpha   90.00
_cell.angle_beta   90.00
_cell.angle_gamma   90.00
#
_symmetry.space_group_name_H-M   'P 1'
#
loop_
_entity.id
_entity.type
_entity.pdbx_description
1 polymer ?
#
loop_
_entity_poly.entity_id
_entity_poly.type
_entity_poly.pdbx_seq_one_letter_code
_entity_poly.pdbx_strand_id
1 'polypeptide(L)'
;MTKLIYLAGDMLSHGQQLRRAYEKSAFKRLDYEVYNPQDDKSINDKSSADQQGLAERIVTNDTSGIEQADIIVLDYLPHAQGTICELGYIQKLKREKPELKVYVHCTDMRQGTGHIPDEQDRAEFSINQYVYGVILEVTEGRGVQDFEGIRQTLENDTPFTNSILFNMKRIERELEAKGLDFIESHSIERGIEGERHELGFVDGSEISFFVGVDK
;
A
#
# COMPACT_ATOMS: atom_id res chain seq x y z
N MET A 1 -8.81 -14.88 1.95
CA MET A 1 -9.40 -13.59 1.56
C MET A 1 -8.26 -12.64 1.30
N THR A 2 -8.36 -11.85 0.23
CA THR A 2 -7.41 -10.78 -0.06
C THR A 2 -7.53 -9.71 1.02
N LYS A 3 -6.38 -9.21 1.52
CA LYS A 3 -6.37 -8.18 2.56
C LYS A 3 -6.65 -6.80 1.94
N LEU A 4 -7.37 -5.96 2.68
CA LEU A 4 -7.68 -4.59 2.30
C LEU A 4 -6.65 -3.60 2.88
N ILE A 5 -6.05 -2.79 1.99
CA ILE A 5 -5.21 -1.65 2.35
C ILE A 5 -6.03 -0.37 2.25
N TYR A 6 -6.08 0.42 3.31
CA TYR A 6 -6.50 1.82 3.25
C TYR A 6 -5.29 2.71 3.01
N LEU A 7 -5.31 3.47 1.91
CA LEU A 7 -4.25 4.38 1.52
C LEU A 7 -4.61 5.82 1.90
N ALA A 8 -4.00 6.29 2.98
CA ALA A 8 -4.18 7.65 3.50
C ALA A 8 -3.07 8.59 3.02
N GLY A 9 -3.40 9.82 2.66
CA GLY A 9 -2.42 10.82 2.26
C GLY A 9 -3.06 12.02 1.59
N ASP A 10 -2.30 13.10 1.44
CA ASP A 10 -2.79 14.24 0.66
C ASP A 10 -3.13 13.80 -0.78
N MET A 11 -4.15 14.42 -1.34
CA MET A 11 -4.67 14.15 -2.68
C MET A 11 -5.23 15.42 -3.35
N LEU A 12 -4.99 16.60 -2.77
CA LEU A 12 -5.53 17.86 -3.29
C LEU A 12 -4.74 18.35 -4.52
N SER A 13 -3.43 18.17 -4.52
CA SER A 13 -2.58 18.56 -5.66
C SER A 13 -2.43 17.42 -6.69
N HIS A 14 -2.15 17.79 -7.95
CA HIS A 14 -1.94 16.80 -9.01
C HIS A 14 -0.75 15.87 -8.72
N GLY A 15 0.34 16.39 -8.17
CA GLY A 15 1.50 15.58 -7.79
C GLY A 15 1.15 14.54 -6.73
N GLN A 16 0.33 14.93 -5.75
CA GLN A 16 -0.13 14.02 -4.71
C GLN A 16 -1.09 12.95 -5.27
N GLN A 17 -1.99 13.31 -6.19
CA GLN A 17 -2.84 12.33 -6.88
C GLN A 17 -2.02 11.30 -7.69
N LEU A 18 -0.99 11.74 -8.41
CA LEU A 18 -0.08 10.84 -9.13
C LEU A 18 0.64 9.90 -8.16
N ARG A 19 1.06 10.42 -7.01
CA ARG A 19 1.69 9.63 -5.96
C ARG A 19 0.73 8.57 -5.40
N ARG A 20 -0.50 8.92 -5.03
CA ARG A 20 -1.51 7.96 -4.55
C ARG A 20 -1.81 6.88 -5.60
N ALA A 21 -1.90 7.26 -6.87
CA ALA A 21 -2.11 6.31 -7.98
C ALA A 21 -0.95 5.32 -8.14
N TYR A 22 0.29 5.80 -7.99
CA TYR A 22 1.49 4.95 -8.01
C TYR A 22 1.47 3.95 -6.84
N GLU A 23 1.22 4.40 -5.62
CA GLU A 23 1.19 3.57 -4.41
C GLU A 23 0.10 2.51 -4.49
N LYS A 24 -1.12 2.91 -4.86
CA LYS A 24 -2.23 1.99 -5.14
C LYS A 24 -1.83 0.91 -6.15
N SER A 25 -1.20 1.31 -7.25
CA SER A 25 -0.78 0.37 -8.29
C SER A 25 0.31 -0.59 -7.78
N ALA A 26 1.20 -0.13 -6.91
CA ALA A 26 2.23 -0.97 -6.29
C ALA A 26 1.61 -2.05 -5.40
N PHE A 27 0.63 -1.70 -4.57
CA PHE A 27 -0.04 -2.67 -3.72
C PHE A 27 -0.96 -3.62 -4.48
N LYS A 28 -1.68 -3.14 -5.50
CA LYS A 28 -2.47 -4.02 -6.38
C LYS A 28 -1.62 -5.07 -7.10
N ARG A 29 -0.36 -4.75 -7.44
CA ARG A 29 0.56 -5.74 -8.04
C ARG A 29 0.92 -6.86 -7.05
N LEU A 30 0.83 -6.61 -5.75
CA LEU A 30 1.04 -7.59 -4.69
C LEU A 30 -0.25 -8.31 -4.29
N ASP A 31 -1.29 -8.23 -5.13
CA ASP A 31 -2.59 -8.87 -4.91
C ASP A 31 -3.35 -8.38 -3.66
N TYR A 32 -3.16 -7.11 -3.28
CA TYR A 32 -4.00 -6.45 -2.26
C TYR A 32 -5.19 -5.73 -2.88
N GLU A 33 -6.31 -5.74 -2.16
CA GLU A 33 -7.37 -4.76 -2.37
C GLU A 33 -6.93 -3.43 -1.79
N VAL A 34 -7.27 -2.32 -2.46
CA VAL A 34 -6.84 -0.99 -2.04
C VAL A 34 -8.03 -0.05 -2.06
N TYR A 35 -8.40 0.45 -0.88
CA TYR A 35 -9.26 1.62 -0.72
C TYR A 35 -8.37 2.88 -0.77
N ASN A 36 -8.62 3.74 -1.75
CA ASN A 36 -7.99 5.05 -1.86
C ASN A 36 -9.13 6.07 -1.95
N PRO A 37 -9.23 7.03 -1.01
CA PRO A 37 -10.29 8.04 -1.00
C PRO A 37 -10.50 8.74 -2.34
N GLN A 38 -9.41 8.93 -3.11
CA GLN A 38 -9.46 9.52 -4.46
C GLN A 38 -10.37 8.78 -5.44
N ASP A 39 -10.56 7.47 -5.27
CA ASP A 39 -11.36 6.65 -6.18
C ASP A 39 -12.85 6.61 -5.82
N ASP A 40 -13.26 7.20 -4.69
CA ASP A 40 -14.67 7.22 -4.28
C ASP A 40 -15.48 8.13 -5.20
N LYS A 41 -16.11 7.53 -6.21
CA LYS A 41 -16.93 8.25 -7.19
C LYS A 41 -18.14 8.94 -6.57
N SER A 42 -18.63 8.51 -5.41
CA SER A 42 -19.76 9.17 -4.75
C SER A 42 -19.36 10.54 -4.21
N ILE A 43 -18.07 10.75 -3.95
CA ILE A 43 -17.50 11.99 -3.40
C ILE A 43 -16.75 12.78 -4.49
N ASN A 44 -15.91 12.09 -5.26
CA ASN A 44 -14.89 12.68 -6.13
C ASN A 44 -15.26 12.72 -7.62
N ASP A 45 -16.50 12.38 -8.00
CA ASP A 45 -16.97 12.60 -9.37
C ASP A 45 -17.21 14.10 -9.63
N LYS A 46 -16.19 14.78 -10.14
CA LYS A 46 -16.23 16.22 -10.49
C LYS A 46 -17.30 16.59 -11.51
N SER A 47 -17.87 15.62 -12.23
CA SER A 47 -18.94 15.86 -13.20
C SER A 47 -20.36 15.73 -12.64
N SER A 48 -20.52 15.10 -11.47
CA SER A 48 -21.84 14.79 -10.87
C SER A 48 -21.91 14.93 -9.34
N ALA A 49 -20.88 15.51 -8.70
CA ALA A 49 -20.74 15.54 -7.25
C ALA A 49 -21.93 16.19 -6.51
N ASP A 50 -22.65 15.37 -5.75
CA ASP A 50 -23.67 15.83 -4.81
C ASP A 50 -23.02 16.57 -3.64
N GLN A 51 -23.34 17.85 -3.52
CA GLN A 51 -22.81 18.74 -2.48
C GLN A 51 -23.60 18.65 -1.16
N GLN A 52 -24.75 17.97 -1.15
CA GLN A 52 -25.56 17.84 0.05
C GLN A 52 -24.86 16.95 1.08
N GLY A 53 -24.51 17.53 2.24
CA GLY A 53 -23.84 16.81 3.33
C GLY A 53 -22.46 16.24 2.93
N LEU A 54 -21.77 16.89 1.98
CA LEU A 54 -20.53 16.36 1.42
C LEU A 54 -19.46 16.10 2.48
N ALA A 55 -19.28 17.03 3.43
CA ALA A 55 -18.28 16.88 4.48
C ALA A 55 -18.59 15.67 5.41
N GLU A 56 -19.85 15.50 5.80
CA GLU A 56 -20.30 14.38 6.63
C GLU A 56 -20.16 13.05 5.90
N ARG A 57 -20.44 13.03 4.60
CA ARG A 57 -20.27 11.84 3.75
C ARG A 57 -18.80 11.48 3.57
N ILE A 58 -17.91 12.46 3.38
CA ILE A 58 -16.46 12.24 3.35
C ILE A 58 -16.01 11.56 4.64
N VAL A 59 -16.36 12.14 5.80
CA VAL A 59 -16.00 11.56 7.10
C VAL A 59 -16.55 10.15 7.24
N THR A 60 -17.80 9.91 6.87
CA THR A 60 -18.44 8.59 6.96
C THR A 60 -17.74 7.55 6.09
N ASN A 61 -17.42 7.90 4.84
CA ASN A 61 -16.79 6.99 3.90
C ASN A 61 -15.34 6.69 4.29
N ASP A 62 -14.56 7.72 4.66
CA ASP A 62 -13.17 7.57 5.04
C ASP A 62 -13.03 6.75 6.33
N THR A 63 -13.83 7.04 7.36
CA THR A 63 -13.83 6.24 8.60
C THR A 63 -14.28 4.81 8.37
N SER A 64 -15.31 4.57 7.53
CA SER A 64 -15.73 3.22 7.14
C SER A 64 -14.61 2.45 6.43
N GLY A 65 -13.87 3.12 5.53
CA GLY A 65 -12.71 2.54 4.84
C GLY A 65 -11.59 2.19 5.81
N ILE A 66 -11.32 3.04 6.79
CA ILE A 66 -10.33 2.81 7.85
C ILE A 66 -10.72 1.62 8.74
N GLU A 67 -11.97 1.54 9.19
CA GLU A 67 -12.47 0.47 10.06
C GLU A 67 -12.42 -0.92 9.39
N GLN A 68 -12.73 -0.96 8.10
CA GLN A 68 -12.74 -2.20 7.30
C GLN A 68 -11.34 -2.69 6.91
N ALA A 69 -10.32 -1.83 6.99
CA ALA A 69 -8.97 -2.17 6.55
C ALA A 69 -8.31 -3.23 7.45
N ASP A 70 -7.51 -4.09 6.81
CA ASP A 70 -6.56 -4.98 7.50
C ASP A 70 -5.21 -4.30 7.71
N ILE A 71 -4.87 -3.40 6.79
CA ILE A 71 -3.60 -2.69 6.72
C ILE A 71 -3.88 -1.23 6.38
N ILE A 72 -3.19 -0.32 7.05
CA ILE A 72 -3.21 1.11 6.74
C ILE A 72 -1.80 1.53 6.32
N VAL A 73 -1.72 2.24 5.20
CA VAL A 73 -0.50 2.90 4.74
C VAL A 73 -0.78 4.38 4.61
N LEU A 74 -0.01 5.22 5.31
CA LEU A 74 -0.23 6.65 5.41
C LEU A 74 0.99 7.46 4.99
N ASP A 75 0.79 8.47 4.14
CA ASP A 75 1.80 9.49 3.80
C ASP A 75 1.65 10.71 4.70
N TYR A 76 2.57 10.90 5.65
CA TYR A 76 2.58 12.04 6.53
C TYR A 76 3.16 13.28 5.84
N LEU A 77 2.38 14.37 5.83
CA LEU A 77 2.84 15.70 5.50
C LEU A 77 2.23 16.72 6.48
N PRO A 78 2.97 17.75 6.91
CA PRO A 78 2.52 18.70 7.94
C PRO A 78 1.29 19.53 7.50
N HIS A 79 1.08 19.68 6.20
CA HIS A 79 -0.04 20.42 5.63
C HIS A 79 -1.25 19.53 5.31
N ALA A 80 -1.12 18.21 5.38
CA ALA A 80 -2.19 17.25 5.07
C ALA A 80 -3.14 17.11 6.27
N GLN A 81 -3.94 18.14 6.54
CA GLN A 81 -4.78 18.22 7.73
C GLN A 81 -5.77 17.05 7.86
N GLY A 82 -6.38 16.62 6.74
CA GLY A 82 -7.26 15.44 6.70
C GLY A 82 -6.54 14.18 7.15
N THR A 83 -5.36 13.90 6.57
CA THR A 83 -4.53 12.76 6.92
C THR A 83 -4.04 12.79 8.37
N ILE A 84 -3.73 13.97 8.93
CA ILE A 84 -3.38 14.10 10.34
C ILE A 84 -4.59 13.81 11.24
N CYS A 85 -5.80 14.23 10.83
CA CYS A 85 -7.03 13.91 11.53
C CYS A 85 -7.30 12.38 11.53
N GLU A 86 -7.18 11.75 10.36
CA GLU A 86 -7.28 10.29 10.20
C GLU A 86 -6.28 9.57 11.10
N LEU A 87 -5.02 10.02 11.17
CA LEU A 87 -4.01 9.41 12.03
C LEU A 87 -4.42 9.38 13.51
N GLY A 88 -5.08 10.42 14.01
CA GLY A 88 -5.63 10.44 15.37
C GLY A 88 -6.76 9.43 15.58
N TYR A 89 -7.64 9.29 14.59
CA TYR A 89 -8.69 8.28 14.60
C TYR A 89 -8.12 6.85 14.53
N ILE A 90 -7.13 6.63 13.67
CA ILE A 90 -6.39 5.37 13.52
C ILE A 90 -5.67 5.01 14.83
N GLN A 91 -5.11 5.97 15.56
CA GLN A 91 -4.50 5.72 16.87
C GLN A 91 -5.51 5.12 17.84
N LYS A 92 -6.72 5.70 17.90
CA LYS A 92 -7.80 5.16 18.74
C LYS A 92 -8.20 3.76 18.27
N LEU A 93 -8.39 3.57 16.97
CA LEU A 93 -8.77 2.28 16.39
C LEU A 93 -7.71 1.19 16.65
N LYS A 94 -6.42 1.48 16.50
CA LYS A 94 -5.31 0.54 16.75
C LYS A 94 -5.28 0.01 18.18
N ARG A 95 -5.70 0.83 19.16
CA ARG A 95 -5.85 0.37 20.56
C ARG A 95 -7.00 -0.62 20.74
N GLU A 96 -8.03 -0.52 19.90
CA GLU A 96 -9.22 -1.40 19.92
C GLU A 96 -9.06 -2.62 19.01
N LYS A 97 -8.23 -2.49 17.97
CA LYS A 97 -7.90 -3.48 16.94
C LYS A 97 -6.38 -3.70 16.89
N PRO A 98 -5.76 -4.38 17.88
CA PRO A 98 -4.31 -4.53 17.96
C PRO A 98 -3.67 -5.23 16.75
N GLU A 99 -4.43 -6.05 16.02
CA GLU A 99 -4.00 -6.74 14.81
C GLU A 99 -3.93 -5.84 13.57
N LEU A 100 -4.52 -4.64 13.61
CA LEU A 100 -4.47 -3.66 12.52
C LEU A 100 -3.02 -3.29 12.22
N LYS A 101 -2.52 -3.60 11.02
CA LYS A 101 -1.16 -3.21 10.63
C LYS A 101 -1.15 -1.77 10.16
N VAL A 102 -0.31 -0.92 10.76
CA VAL A 102 -0.18 0.48 10.34
C VAL A 102 1.27 0.76 9.94
N TYR A 103 1.40 1.42 8.79
CA TYR A 103 2.65 1.89 8.22
C TYR A 103 2.55 3.37 7.91
N VAL A 104 3.59 4.12 8.23
CA VAL A 104 3.67 5.56 7.94
C VAL A 104 4.94 5.83 7.16
N HIS A 105 4.82 6.49 6.02
CA HIS A 105 5.96 7.07 5.29
C HIS A 105 5.81 8.59 5.21
N CYS A 106 6.85 9.26 4.74
CA CYS A 106 6.83 10.71 4.52
C CYS A 106 7.51 11.02 3.18
N THR A 107 6.83 11.78 2.33
CA THR A 107 7.36 12.20 1.04
C THR A 107 8.22 13.48 1.08
N ASP A 108 8.33 14.13 2.25
CA ASP A 108 9.25 15.25 2.42
C ASP A 108 10.69 14.75 2.60
N MET A 109 11.46 14.80 1.50
CA MET A 109 12.83 14.32 1.41
C MET A 109 13.82 15.06 2.32
N ARG A 110 13.41 16.16 2.98
CA ARG A 110 14.25 16.93 3.91
C ARG A 110 14.24 16.35 5.33
N GLN A 111 13.47 15.30 5.58
CA GLN A 111 13.44 14.64 6.87
C GLN A 111 14.80 14.01 7.20
N GLY A 112 15.40 14.42 8.32
CA GLY A 112 16.47 13.67 8.96
C GLY A 112 17.80 13.62 8.19
N THR A 113 18.20 14.71 7.52
CA THR A 113 19.49 14.73 6.80
C THR A 113 20.70 14.82 7.76
N GLY A 114 20.44 14.91 9.08
CA GLY A 114 21.46 14.90 10.12
C GLY A 114 22.11 16.25 10.36
N HIS A 115 21.66 17.31 9.68
CA HIS A 115 22.09 18.66 9.95
C HIS A 115 21.31 19.22 11.14
N ILE A 116 22.03 19.52 12.21
CA ILE A 116 21.49 20.20 13.40
C ILE A 116 21.94 21.66 13.31
N PRO A 117 21.05 22.59 12.92
CA PRO A 117 21.40 24.00 12.87
C PRO A 117 21.44 24.58 14.28
N ASP A 118 22.34 25.55 14.47
CA ASP A 118 22.47 26.30 15.72
C ASP A 118 21.29 27.26 15.96
N GLU A 119 20.53 27.58 14.91
CA GLU A 119 19.37 28.48 14.94
C GLU A 119 18.05 27.70 14.87
N GLN A 120 17.15 27.97 15.81
CA GLN A 120 15.88 27.25 15.99
C GLN A 120 15.01 27.20 14.71
N ASP A 121 14.86 28.33 14.02
CA ASP A 121 13.99 28.44 12.84
C ASP A 121 14.69 28.03 11.53
N ARG A 122 15.96 27.64 11.60
CA ARG A 122 16.71 27.10 10.46
C ARG A 122 16.76 25.58 10.46
N ALA A 123 16.05 24.95 11.41
CA ALA A 123 15.81 23.52 11.46
C ALA A 123 15.29 23.00 10.12
N GLU A 124 15.79 21.84 9.74
CA GLU A 124 15.23 21.08 8.63
C GLU A 124 13.80 20.67 8.94
N PHE A 125 13.12 20.17 7.90
CA PHE A 125 11.79 19.61 8.09
C PHE A 125 11.80 18.58 9.22
N SER A 126 10.94 18.81 10.21
CA SER A 126 10.72 17.90 11.33
C SER A 126 9.24 17.70 11.57
N ILE A 127 8.92 16.55 12.14
CA ILE A 127 7.55 16.16 12.48
C ILE A 127 7.22 16.77 13.85
N ASN A 128 6.01 17.32 13.98
CA ASN A 128 5.49 17.73 15.29
C ASN A 128 5.63 16.57 16.28
N GLN A 129 6.23 16.81 17.45
CA GLN A 129 6.61 15.73 18.37
C GLN A 129 5.43 14.94 18.92
N TYR A 130 4.26 15.55 19.08
CA TYR A 130 3.04 14.83 19.43
C TYR A 130 2.64 13.87 18.31
N VAL A 131 2.62 14.36 17.07
CA VAL A 131 2.31 13.52 15.90
C VAL A 131 3.33 12.41 15.74
N TYR A 132 4.63 12.68 15.96
CA TYR A 132 5.66 11.64 15.92
C TYR A 132 5.45 10.58 17.00
N GLY A 133 5.06 10.97 18.22
CA GLY A 133 4.66 10.04 19.27
C GLY A 133 3.47 9.15 18.87
N VAL A 134 2.47 9.72 18.20
CA VAL A 134 1.35 8.95 17.64
C VAL A 134 1.84 7.97 16.56
N ILE A 135 2.72 8.41 15.65
CA ILE A 135 3.32 7.56 14.62
C ILE A 135 4.04 6.38 15.27
N LEU A 136 4.89 6.62 16.27
CA LEU A 136 5.57 5.57 17.01
C LEU A 136 4.58 4.59 17.65
N GLU A 137 3.49 5.08 18.23
CA GLU A 137 2.48 4.20 18.83
C GLU A 137 1.79 3.31 17.79
N VAL A 138 1.25 3.89 16.70
CA VAL A 138 0.48 3.12 15.72
C VAL A 138 1.35 2.16 14.91
N THR A 139 2.63 2.50 14.71
CA THR A 139 3.62 1.67 14.02
C THR A 139 4.43 0.78 14.96
N GLU A 140 4.04 0.66 16.23
CA GLU A 140 4.68 -0.23 17.21
C GLU A 140 6.20 0.01 17.35
N GLY A 141 6.58 1.29 17.36
CA GLY A 141 7.95 1.78 17.52
C GLY A 141 8.76 1.87 16.24
N ARG A 142 8.22 1.45 15.07
CA ARG A 142 8.95 1.55 13.78
C ARG A 142 9.16 2.99 13.33
N GLY A 143 8.23 3.89 13.66
CA GLY A 143 8.32 5.29 13.27
C GLY A 143 7.98 5.50 11.79
N VAL A 144 8.62 6.50 11.16
CA VAL A 144 8.48 6.76 9.73
C VAL A 144 9.38 5.81 8.94
N GLN A 145 8.82 5.20 7.92
CA GLN A 145 9.45 4.18 7.08
C GLN A 145 9.55 4.67 5.64
N ASP A 146 10.49 4.11 4.89
CA ASP A 146 10.54 4.30 3.44
C ASP A 146 9.40 3.52 2.74
N PHE A 147 8.81 4.10 1.70
CA PHE A 147 7.70 3.47 0.98
C PHE A 147 8.11 2.16 0.31
N GLU A 148 9.29 2.09 -0.31
CA GLU A 148 9.77 0.84 -0.91
C GLU A 148 10.03 -0.22 0.16
N GLY A 149 10.54 0.19 1.32
CA GLY A 149 10.66 -0.69 2.49
C GLY A 149 9.31 -1.26 2.96
N ILE A 150 8.26 -0.44 3.02
CA ILE A 150 6.89 -0.90 3.33
C ILE A 150 6.42 -1.89 2.26
N ARG A 151 6.59 -1.56 0.97
CA ARG A 151 6.19 -2.42 -0.15
C ARG A 151 6.87 -3.78 -0.08
N GLN A 152 8.18 -3.82 0.17
CA GLN A 152 8.94 -5.07 0.31
C GLN A 152 8.51 -5.88 1.54
N THR A 153 8.19 -5.21 2.66
CA THR A 153 7.66 -5.87 3.85
C THR A 153 6.34 -6.56 3.53
N LEU A 154 5.43 -5.87 2.83
CA LEU A 154 4.15 -6.42 2.43
C LEU A 154 4.29 -7.53 1.38
N GLU A 155 5.23 -7.40 0.45
CA GLU A 155 5.58 -8.45 -0.51
C GLU A 155 6.00 -9.75 0.21
N ASN A 156 6.84 -9.65 1.24
CA ASN A 156 7.28 -10.81 2.03
C ASN A 156 6.18 -11.38 2.94
N ASP A 157 5.18 -10.58 3.30
CA ASP A 157 4.02 -10.99 4.09
C ASP A 157 2.94 -11.70 3.25
N THR A 158 3.07 -11.72 1.91
CA THR A 158 2.18 -12.52 1.06
C THR A 158 2.53 -14.01 1.19
N PRO A 159 1.52 -14.92 1.18
CA PRO A 159 1.76 -16.36 1.29
C PRO A 159 2.81 -16.84 0.28
N PHE A 160 3.66 -17.79 0.67
CA PHE A 160 4.79 -18.29 -0.14
C PHE A 160 4.37 -18.77 -1.55
N THR A 161 3.13 -19.22 -1.71
CA THR A 161 2.50 -19.57 -2.98
C THR A 161 2.37 -18.37 -3.94
N ASN A 162 2.06 -17.18 -3.42
CA ASN A 162 2.04 -15.93 -4.18
C ASN A 162 3.46 -15.47 -4.53
N SER A 163 4.45 -15.73 -3.67
CA SER A 163 5.87 -15.41 -3.95
C SER A 163 6.39 -16.13 -5.19
N ILE A 164 6.12 -17.44 -5.35
CA ILE A 164 6.54 -18.18 -6.56
C ILE A 164 5.81 -17.65 -7.80
N LEU A 165 4.48 -17.54 -7.76
CA LEU A 165 3.69 -17.09 -8.90
C LEU A 165 4.00 -15.64 -9.30
N PHE A 166 4.25 -14.77 -8.31
CA PHE A 166 4.67 -13.38 -8.52
C PHE A 166 6.09 -13.29 -9.08
N ASN A 167 7.04 -14.06 -8.54
CA ASN A 167 8.40 -14.15 -9.08
C ASN A 167 8.37 -14.63 -10.53
N MET A 168 7.52 -15.60 -10.86
CA MET A 168 7.35 -16.08 -12.24
C MET A 168 6.75 -15.01 -13.15
N LYS A 169 5.66 -14.33 -12.75
CA LYS A 169 5.08 -13.22 -13.52
C LYS A 169 6.00 -11.99 -13.64
N ARG A 170 6.95 -11.83 -12.72
CA ARG A 170 7.98 -10.79 -12.77
C ARG A 170 9.08 -11.16 -13.76
N ILE A 171 9.55 -12.41 -13.71
CA ILE A 171 10.51 -12.96 -14.66
C ILE A 171 9.93 -12.90 -16.07
N GLU A 172 8.68 -13.33 -16.27
CA GLU A 172 7.96 -13.26 -17.54
C GLU A 172 7.95 -11.83 -18.10
N ARG A 173 7.54 -10.83 -17.31
CA ARG A 173 7.53 -9.41 -17.74
C ARG A 173 8.91 -8.84 -18.02
N GLU A 174 9.93 -9.21 -17.25
CA GLU A 174 11.32 -8.78 -17.50
C GLU A 174 11.89 -9.39 -18.78
N LEU A 175 11.47 -10.60 -19.13
CA LEU A 175 11.86 -11.30 -20.36
C LEU A 175 11.12 -10.75 -21.58
N GLU A 176 9.80 -10.52 -21.49
CA GLU A 176 8.99 -9.84 -22.51
C GLU A 176 9.54 -8.44 -22.83
N ALA A 177 9.89 -7.66 -21.81
CA ALA A 177 10.48 -6.33 -21.98
C ALA A 177 11.85 -6.37 -22.68
N LYS A 178 12.54 -7.52 -22.69
CA LYS A 178 13.78 -7.76 -23.41
C LYS A 178 13.56 -8.40 -24.80
N GLY A 179 12.31 -8.59 -25.22
CA GLY A 179 11.95 -9.20 -26.50
C GLY A 179 12.23 -10.71 -26.56
N LEU A 180 12.25 -11.37 -25.40
CA LEU A 180 12.54 -12.79 -25.26
C LEU A 180 11.23 -13.56 -24.98
N ASP A 181 10.54 -13.99 -26.03
CA ASP A 181 9.38 -14.88 -25.92
C ASP A 181 9.87 -16.31 -25.65
N PHE A 182 9.82 -16.73 -24.38
CA PHE A 182 10.30 -18.06 -23.95
C PHE A 182 9.18 -19.04 -23.62
N ILE A 183 7.99 -18.57 -23.24
CA ILE A 183 6.86 -19.43 -22.81
C ILE A 183 5.85 -19.54 -23.95
N GLU A 184 5.66 -20.75 -24.45
CA GLU A 184 4.69 -21.09 -25.49
C GLU A 184 3.31 -21.42 -24.91
N SER A 185 3.26 -22.01 -23.70
CA SER A 185 2.01 -22.37 -23.05
C SER A 185 2.10 -22.37 -21.52
N HIS A 186 0.98 -22.07 -20.88
CA HIS A 186 0.83 -22.16 -19.42
C HIS A 186 -0.51 -22.84 -19.08
N SER A 187 -0.46 -23.89 -18.27
CA SER A 187 -1.63 -24.63 -17.80
C SER A 187 -1.64 -24.74 -16.28
N ILE A 188 -2.86 -24.75 -15.70
CA ILE A 188 -3.06 -24.87 -14.26
C ILE A 188 -4.09 -25.96 -13.99
N GLU A 189 -3.71 -26.96 -13.20
CA GLU A 189 -4.60 -28.01 -12.71
C GLU A 189 -4.82 -27.83 -11.20
N ARG A 190 -6.07 -27.63 -10.79
CA ARG A 190 -6.43 -27.38 -9.39
C ARG A 190 -6.87 -28.66 -8.69
N GLY A 191 -6.19 -29.00 -7.60
CA GLY A 191 -6.50 -30.15 -6.74
C GLY A 191 -6.86 -29.73 -5.31
N ILE A 192 -7.25 -30.71 -4.50
CA ILE A 192 -7.59 -30.52 -3.07
C ILE A 192 -6.34 -30.12 -2.25
N GLU A 193 -5.16 -30.55 -2.68
CA GLU A 193 -3.88 -30.36 -1.98
C GLU A 193 -3.07 -29.16 -2.49
N GLY A 194 -3.50 -28.49 -3.57
CA GLY A 194 -2.78 -27.40 -4.18
C GLY A 194 -3.06 -27.23 -5.67
N GLU A 195 -2.26 -26.39 -6.32
CA GLU A 195 -2.30 -26.16 -7.77
C GLU A 195 -1.04 -26.74 -8.43
N ARG A 196 -1.22 -27.49 -9.51
CA ARG A 196 -0.12 -27.92 -10.38
C ARG A 196 -0.05 -26.98 -11.56
N HIS A 197 1.13 -26.43 -11.79
CA HIS A 197 1.40 -25.50 -12.88
C HIS A 197 2.31 -26.19 -13.89
N GLU A 198 1.98 -26.04 -15.17
CA GLU A 198 2.81 -26.50 -16.29
C GLU A 198 3.15 -25.32 -17.18
N LEU A 199 4.43 -25.26 -17.57
CA LEU A 199 4.95 -24.30 -18.53
C LEU A 199 5.58 -25.05 -19.69
N GLY A 200 5.11 -24.75 -20.90
CA GLY A 200 5.78 -25.15 -22.13
C GLY A 200 6.60 -23.99 -22.68
N PHE A 201 7.84 -24.26 -23.05
CA PHE A 201 8.77 -23.26 -23.60
C PHE A 201 8.89 -23.40 -25.12
N VAL A 202 9.27 -22.32 -25.80
CA VAL A 202 9.41 -22.26 -27.27
C VAL A 202 10.49 -23.21 -27.81
N ASP A 203 11.44 -23.61 -26.97
CA ASP A 203 12.45 -24.63 -27.31
C ASP A 203 11.93 -26.07 -27.16
N GLY A 204 10.66 -26.25 -26.79
CA GLY A 204 10.00 -27.51 -26.56
C GLY A 204 10.28 -28.13 -25.19
N SER A 205 11.00 -27.45 -24.30
CA SER A 205 11.16 -27.89 -22.91
C SER A 205 9.88 -27.63 -22.10
N GLU A 206 9.68 -28.40 -21.03
CA GLU A 206 8.54 -28.26 -20.15
C GLU A 206 9.00 -28.28 -18.68
N ILE A 207 8.41 -27.40 -17.86
CA ILE A 207 8.59 -27.41 -16.41
C ILE A 207 7.24 -27.58 -15.75
N SER A 208 7.14 -28.56 -14.84
CA SER A 208 5.98 -28.78 -13.98
C SER A 208 6.38 -28.56 -12.53
N PHE A 209 5.59 -27.79 -11.79
CA PHE A 209 5.81 -27.55 -10.37
C PHE A 209 4.48 -27.52 -9.62
N PHE A 210 4.53 -27.90 -8.34
CA PHE A 210 3.36 -28.02 -7.47
C PHE A 210 3.39 -26.94 -6.40
N VAL A 211 2.28 -26.23 -6.27
CA VAL A 211 2.06 -25.17 -5.29
C VAL A 211 1.04 -25.68 -4.28
N GLY A 212 1.53 -26.20 -3.15
CA GLY A 212 0.68 -26.76 -2.10
C GLY A 212 -0.11 -25.69 -1.36
N VAL A 213 -1.26 -26.07 -0.79
CA VAL A 213 -1.96 -25.23 0.19
C VAL A 213 -1.21 -25.34 1.51
N ASP A 214 -0.67 -24.23 2.03
CA ASP A 214 -0.09 -24.20 3.38
C ASP A 214 -1.14 -24.69 4.39
N LYS A 215 -0.76 -25.66 5.23
CA LYS A 215 -1.59 -26.14 6.34
C LYS A 215 -1.59 -25.16 7.50
#